data_AF-A0A0J5KQ50-F1
#
_entry.id   AF-A0A0J5KQ50-F1
#
_cell.length_a   1.000
_cell.length_b   1.000
_cell.length_c   1.000
_cell.angle_alpha   90.00
_cell.angle_beta   90.00
_cell.angle_gamma   90.00
#
_symmetry.space_group_name_H-M   'P 1'
#
loop_
_entity.id
_entity.type
_entity.pdbx_description
1 polymer ?
#
loop_
_entity_poly.entity_id
_entity_poly.type
_entity_poly.pdbx_seq_one_letter_code
_entity_poly.pdbx_strand_id
1 'polypeptide(L)'
;MSLLMPSRPIVINPDLAYSIGLNEAIALQQVNYWLKETNSGIERDGVRWIYNTTEQWLEQFPFWSESTLKRTFTRLKTLGVLRVEQLNKSQRDMTNYYTINYESALLDEVKVTESKRSKCASPSGQNDTMEGVKVKRSIRSKRTAVIGSNCTDDPTENTTEITTEITEPSCPVAAQPDAQDPVTDFLTLHPDAVVHSVAKRQWGTQDDLTCAEFIWSKIITLYEQAAETDGEVVRPKEPNWTAWANEVRLMVAQDGRTHKQICALFKRANRDSFWCRNILSPSKLREKWDELSLKLSPVTAGGAESGINRQTFKDVDYSLPENSGFRS
;
A
#
# COMPACT_ATOMS: atom_id res chain seq x y z
N MET A 1 3.70 5.35 45.18
CA MET A 1 4.76 5.26 44.15
C MET A 1 4.74 3.84 43.62
N SER A 2 4.15 3.61 42.44
CA SER A 2 4.18 2.27 41.83
C SER A 2 5.58 2.02 41.28
N LEU A 3 6.25 0.98 41.77
CA LEU A 3 7.50 0.44 41.19
C LEU A 3 7.22 -0.46 39.97
N LEU A 4 5.94 -0.62 39.60
CA LEU A 4 5.49 -1.47 38.52
C LEU A 4 5.45 -0.65 37.23
N MET A 5 6.16 -1.14 36.21
CA MET A 5 6.05 -0.63 34.84
C MET A 5 4.61 -0.87 34.37
N PRO A 6 3.89 0.16 33.90
CA PRO A 6 2.49 0.02 33.45
C PRO A 6 2.38 -0.85 32.18
N SER A 7 3.46 -0.96 31.41
CA SER A 7 3.60 -1.81 30.23
C SER A 7 4.89 -2.64 30.31
N ARG A 8 4.90 -3.82 29.68
CA ARG A 8 6.10 -4.66 29.65
C ARG A 8 7.17 -4.02 28.74
N PRO A 9 8.42 -3.87 29.20
CA PRO A 9 9.48 -3.28 28.39
C PRO A 9 9.89 -4.22 27.26
N ILE A 10 10.21 -3.65 26.09
CA ILE A 10 10.81 -4.39 24.98
C ILE A 10 12.28 -4.65 25.33
N VAL A 11 12.63 -5.93 25.47
CA VAL A 11 14.01 -6.37 25.69
C VAL A 11 14.65 -6.63 24.34
N ILE A 12 15.92 -6.24 24.15
CA ILE A 12 16.66 -6.44 22.89
C ILE A 12 18.00 -7.05 23.25
N ASN A 13 18.39 -8.12 22.55
CA ASN A 13 19.75 -8.64 22.64
C ASN A 13 20.66 -7.83 21.70
N PRO A 14 21.69 -7.12 22.22
CA PRO A 14 22.60 -6.32 21.39
C PRO A 14 23.34 -7.16 20.34
N ASP A 15 23.72 -8.40 20.67
CA ASP A 15 24.45 -9.29 19.75
C ASP A 15 23.56 -9.68 18.57
N LEU A 16 22.28 -9.97 18.85
CA LEU A 16 21.29 -10.21 17.81
C LEU A 16 21.06 -8.95 16.95
N ALA A 17 20.94 -7.78 17.58
CA ALA A 17 20.79 -6.53 16.84
C ALA A 17 22.00 -6.24 15.93
N TYR A 18 23.20 -6.63 16.37
CA TYR A 18 24.42 -6.53 15.58
C TYR A 18 24.42 -7.47 14.37
N SER A 19 23.97 -8.71 14.52
CA SER A 19 24.01 -9.71 13.45
C SER A 19 22.91 -9.54 12.39
N ILE A 20 21.67 -9.25 12.79
CA ILE A 20 20.52 -9.17 11.87
C ILE A 20 20.00 -7.76 11.60
N GLY A 21 20.29 -6.81 12.50
CA GLY A 21 19.77 -5.45 12.49
C GLY A 21 18.86 -5.14 13.68
N LEU A 22 18.80 -3.86 14.09
CA LEU A 22 18.06 -3.44 15.28
C LEU A 22 16.55 -3.71 15.16
N ASN A 23 15.94 -3.32 14.04
CA ASN A 23 14.50 -3.48 13.85
C ASN A 23 14.12 -4.97 13.76
N GLU A 24 14.94 -5.73 13.05
CA GLU A 24 14.80 -7.17 12.89
C GLU A 24 14.92 -7.89 14.23
N ALA A 25 15.89 -7.51 15.07
CA ALA A 25 16.06 -8.07 16.41
C ALA A 25 14.88 -7.74 17.33
N ILE A 26 14.36 -6.51 17.29
CA ILE A 26 13.16 -6.11 18.05
C ILE A 26 11.96 -6.97 17.65
N ALA A 27 11.68 -7.06 16.35
CA ALA A 27 10.53 -7.81 15.84
C ALA A 27 10.65 -9.31 16.16
N LEU A 28 11.83 -9.90 15.94
CA LEU A 28 12.09 -11.30 16.20
C LEU A 28 11.97 -11.65 17.69
N GLN A 29 12.47 -10.77 18.56
CA GLN A 29 12.37 -10.96 20.00
C GLN A 29 10.91 -10.91 20.48
N GLN A 30 10.09 -10.02 19.90
CA GLN A 30 8.67 -9.98 20.22
C GLN A 30 7.95 -11.26 19.76
N VAL A 31 8.23 -11.74 18.54
CA VAL A 31 7.68 -13.03 18.06
C VAL A 31 8.07 -14.17 18.99
N ASN A 32 9.33 -14.22 19.44
CA ASN A 32 9.83 -15.25 20.36
C ASN A 32 9.11 -15.21 21.71
N TYR A 33 8.83 -14.01 22.24
CA TYR A 33 8.03 -13.84 23.44
C TYR A 33 6.62 -14.44 23.27
N TRP A 34 5.93 -14.12 22.17
CA TRP A 34 4.60 -14.66 21.92
C TRP A 34 4.60 -16.18 21.80
N LEU A 35 5.63 -16.76 21.18
CA LEU A 35 5.83 -18.20 21.08
C LEU A 35 6.12 -18.90 22.41
N LYS A 36 6.72 -18.20 23.39
CA LYS A 36 7.12 -18.80 24.68
C LYS A 36 6.14 -18.52 25.81
N GLU A 37 5.72 -17.27 25.97
CA GLU A 37 5.03 -16.79 27.18
C GLU A 37 3.50 -16.87 27.07
N THR A 38 2.96 -16.95 25.86
CA THR A 38 1.50 -16.88 25.65
C THR A 38 0.94 -18.26 25.37
N ASN A 39 -0.25 -18.60 25.89
CA ASN A 39 -0.98 -19.81 25.47
C ASN A 39 -1.71 -19.63 24.12
N SER A 40 -1.74 -18.39 23.61
CA SER A 40 -2.33 -18.05 22.32
C SER A 40 -1.42 -18.48 21.17
N GLY A 41 -1.78 -19.55 20.50
CA GLY A 41 -1.08 -20.08 19.33
C GLY A 41 -1.70 -21.39 18.87
N ILE A 42 -1.32 -21.84 17.68
CA ILE A 42 -1.72 -23.15 17.16
C ILE A 42 -0.47 -24.02 17.01
N GLU A 43 -0.61 -25.32 17.26
CA GLU A 43 0.43 -26.29 16.99
C GLU A 43 0.08 -27.05 15.71
N ARG A 44 1.00 -27.02 14.73
CA ARG A 44 0.86 -27.70 13.45
C ARG A 44 2.18 -28.38 13.13
N ASP A 45 2.11 -29.68 12.83
CA ASP A 45 3.28 -30.49 12.46
C ASP A 45 4.42 -30.46 13.49
N GLY A 46 4.07 -30.39 14.79
CA GLY A 46 5.05 -30.29 15.89
C GLY A 46 5.73 -28.93 16.01
N VAL A 47 5.31 -27.95 15.23
CA VAL A 47 5.81 -26.57 15.29
C VAL A 47 4.71 -25.66 15.83
N ARG A 48 5.10 -24.80 16.78
CA ARG A 48 4.21 -23.79 17.35
C ARG A 48 4.15 -22.55 16.47
N TRP A 49 2.96 -22.06 16.21
CA TRP A 49 2.69 -20.85 15.43
C TRP A 49 1.87 -19.86 16.25
N ILE A 50 2.21 -18.58 16.12
CA ILE A 50 1.37 -17.49 16.61
C ILE A 50 0.65 -16.86 15.43
N TYR A 51 -0.56 -16.38 15.65
CA TYR A 51 -1.32 -15.68 14.64
C TYR A 51 -1.50 -14.24 15.07
N ASN A 52 -1.28 -13.31 14.14
CA ASN A 52 -1.47 -11.89 14.42
C ASN A 52 -1.78 -11.14 13.12
N THR A 53 -2.60 -10.09 13.22
CA THR A 53 -2.82 -9.16 12.12
C THR A 53 -1.74 -8.08 12.10
N THR A 54 -1.62 -7.37 10.97
CA THR A 54 -0.72 -6.22 10.84
C THR A 54 -1.04 -5.13 11.88
N GLU A 55 -2.33 -4.88 12.13
CA GLU A 55 -2.79 -3.88 13.11
C GLU A 55 -2.39 -4.25 14.53
N GLN A 56 -2.57 -5.52 14.92
CA GLN A 56 -2.17 -6.00 16.24
C GLN A 56 -0.65 -5.93 16.46
N TRP A 57 0.14 -6.13 15.40
CA TRP A 57 1.59 -5.88 15.46
C TRP A 57 1.92 -4.39 15.66
N LEU A 58 1.19 -3.48 15.02
CA LEU A 58 1.39 -2.04 15.20
C LEU A 58 1.05 -1.56 16.62
N GLU A 59 0.09 -2.20 17.30
CA GLU A 59 -0.18 -1.93 18.72
C GLU A 59 1.03 -2.29 19.62
N GLN A 60 1.82 -3.31 19.25
CA GLN A 60 3.04 -3.68 19.96
C GLN A 60 4.21 -2.74 19.65
N PHE A 61 4.20 -2.14 18.46
CA PHE A 61 5.25 -1.25 17.96
C PHE A 61 4.66 0.11 17.58
N PRO A 62 4.15 0.90 18.55
CA PRO A 62 3.49 2.18 18.27
C PRO A 62 4.45 3.24 17.69
N PHE A 63 5.76 2.98 17.72
CA PHE A 63 6.81 3.81 17.14
C PHE A 63 7.20 3.40 15.71
N TRP A 64 6.54 2.38 15.12
CA TRP A 64 6.75 1.96 13.74
C TRP A 64 5.54 2.25 12.87
N SER A 65 5.81 2.59 11.60
CA SER A 65 4.80 2.62 10.55
C SER A 65 4.53 1.21 10.01
N GLU A 66 3.38 1.05 9.33
CA GLU A 66 3.04 -0.20 8.64
C GLU A 66 4.10 -0.60 7.59
N SER A 67 4.70 0.37 6.91
CA SER A 67 5.77 0.13 5.94
C SER A 67 7.04 -0.41 6.59
N THR A 68 7.44 0.15 7.73
CA THR A 68 8.59 -0.34 8.52
C THR A 68 8.34 -1.76 9.01
N LEU A 69 7.16 -2.04 9.55
CA LEU A 69 6.77 -3.38 9.97
C LEU A 69 6.86 -4.38 8.81
N LYS A 70 6.20 -4.09 7.67
CA LYS A 70 6.22 -4.96 6.49
C LYS A 70 7.64 -5.22 5.97
N ARG A 71 8.47 -4.17 5.92
CA ARG A 71 9.87 -4.27 5.50
C ARG A 71 10.68 -5.18 6.43
N THR A 72 10.55 -5.00 7.75
CA THR A 72 11.25 -5.80 8.76
C THR A 72 10.86 -7.27 8.69
N PHE A 73 9.56 -7.58 8.63
CA PHE A 73 9.08 -8.97 8.51
C PHE A 73 9.49 -9.63 7.19
N THR A 74 9.48 -8.88 6.09
CA THR A 74 10.00 -9.36 4.79
C THR A 74 11.47 -9.69 4.88
N ARG A 75 12.27 -8.83 5.54
CA ARG A 75 13.70 -9.05 5.72
C ARG A 75 14.00 -10.27 6.61
N LEU A 76 13.27 -10.43 7.71
CA LEU A 76 13.37 -11.63 8.57
C LEU A 76 13.02 -12.92 7.81
N LYS A 77 12.02 -12.87 6.92
CA LYS A 77 11.68 -13.99 6.04
C LYS A 77 12.80 -14.30 5.05
N THR A 78 13.38 -13.28 4.41
CA THR A 78 14.51 -13.45 3.48
C THR A 78 15.75 -14.01 4.16
N LEU A 79 16.00 -13.63 5.42
CA LEU A 79 17.09 -14.18 6.24
C LEU A 79 16.83 -15.64 6.68
N GLY A 80 15.63 -16.16 6.48
CA GLY A 80 15.26 -17.53 6.83
C GLY A 80 15.12 -17.78 8.34
N VAL A 81 15.16 -16.73 9.17
CA VAL A 81 14.98 -16.80 10.63
C VAL A 81 13.51 -16.82 11.03
N LEU A 82 12.63 -16.25 10.20
CA LEU A 82 11.19 -16.18 10.44
C LEU A 82 10.41 -16.85 9.31
N ARG A 83 9.54 -17.80 9.66
CA ARG A 83 8.58 -18.39 8.73
C ARG A 83 7.24 -17.68 8.88
N VAL A 84 6.67 -17.27 7.75
CA VAL A 84 5.39 -16.57 7.69
C VAL A 84 4.48 -17.28 6.69
N GLU A 85 3.34 -17.74 7.17
CA GLU A 85 2.34 -18.47 6.38
C GLU A 85 0.95 -17.87 6.59
N GLN A 86 0.15 -17.83 5.52
CA GLN A 86 -1.25 -17.45 5.60
C GLN A 86 -2.09 -18.73 5.54
N LEU A 87 -2.55 -19.20 6.71
CA LEU A 87 -3.28 -20.47 6.80
C LEU A 87 -4.79 -20.32 6.54
N ASN A 88 -5.30 -19.08 6.44
CA ASN A 88 -6.71 -18.81 6.16
C ASN A 88 -6.96 -18.62 4.66
N LYS A 89 -7.95 -19.37 4.14
CA LYS A 89 -8.33 -19.38 2.70
C LYS A 89 -9.26 -18.22 2.30
N SER A 90 -9.75 -17.43 3.26
CA SER A 90 -10.66 -16.31 2.96
C SER A 90 -9.86 -15.04 2.67
N GLN A 91 -10.18 -14.34 1.57
CA GLN A 91 -9.48 -13.09 1.20
C GLN A 91 -9.71 -11.93 2.19
N ARG A 92 -10.65 -12.09 3.14
CA ARG A 92 -11.00 -11.06 4.13
C ARG A 92 -10.19 -11.19 5.41
N ASP A 93 -9.58 -12.35 5.67
CA ASP A 93 -8.79 -12.58 6.88
C ASP A 93 -7.31 -12.38 6.57
N MET A 94 -6.79 -11.23 7.02
CA MET A 94 -5.39 -10.83 6.86
C MET A 94 -4.48 -11.37 7.97
N THR A 95 -4.98 -12.34 8.75
CA THR A 95 -4.20 -12.96 9.82
C THR A 95 -3.07 -13.80 9.23
N ASN A 96 -1.84 -13.44 9.58
CA ASN A 96 -0.64 -14.19 9.25
C ASN A 96 -0.22 -15.05 10.44
N TYR A 97 0.35 -16.22 10.14
CA TYR A 97 0.92 -17.13 11.11
C TYR A 97 2.42 -17.02 11.06
N TYR A 98 3.03 -16.92 12.23
CA TYR A 98 4.46 -16.67 12.41
C TYR A 98 5.06 -17.77 13.27
N THR A 99 6.23 -18.26 12.87
CA THR A 99 7.08 -19.12 13.71
C THR A 99 8.55 -18.83 13.45
N ILE A 100 9.39 -19.08 14.45
CA ILE A 100 10.83 -18.84 14.38
C ILE A 100 11.52 -20.13 13.94
N ASN A 101 12.40 -20.00 12.96
CA ASN A 101 13.28 -21.07 12.53
C ASN A 101 14.53 -21.09 13.43
N TYR A 102 14.44 -21.78 14.57
CA TYR A 102 15.54 -21.88 15.54
C TYR A 102 16.77 -22.62 14.98
N GLU A 103 16.62 -23.36 13.88
CA GLU A 103 17.72 -24.08 13.20
C GLU A 103 18.55 -23.17 12.28
N SER A 104 18.19 -21.89 12.15
CA SER A 104 18.94 -20.97 11.29
C SER A 104 20.32 -20.65 11.87
N ALA A 105 21.36 -20.76 11.04
CA ALA A 105 22.76 -20.52 11.41
C ALA A 105 23.02 -19.12 12.00
N LEU A 106 22.13 -18.16 11.75
CA LEU A 106 22.20 -16.79 12.27
C LEU A 106 21.82 -16.67 13.75
N LEU A 107 21.19 -17.70 14.33
CA LEU A 107 20.82 -17.75 15.74
C LEU A 107 21.81 -18.55 16.59
N ASP A 108 22.78 -19.24 15.96
CA ASP A 108 23.76 -20.14 16.60
C ASP A 108 25.13 -19.47 16.85
N GLU A 109 25.14 -18.16 17.08
CA GLU A 109 26.35 -17.39 17.40
C GLU A 109 26.79 -17.53 18.86
N VAL A 110 26.91 -18.77 19.36
CA VAL A 110 27.84 -19.09 20.47
C VAL A 110 29.23 -19.48 19.93
N LYS A 111 29.40 -19.61 18.61
CA LYS A 111 30.72 -19.77 17.97
C LYS A 111 31.17 -18.46 17.35
N VAL A 112 31.71 -17.60 18.22
CA VAL A 112 32.56 -16.47 17.83
C VAL A 112 33.68 -16.99 16.93
N THR A 113 33.63 -16.68 15.64
CA THR A 113 34.81 -16.64 14.78
C THR A 113 34.97 -15.24 14.26
N GLU A 114 36.16 -14.69 14.49
CA GLU A 114 36.57 -13.32 14.24
C GLU A 114 36.16 -12.77 12.86
N SER A 115 35.76 -11.51 12.88
CA SER A 115 35.19 -10.75 11.80
C SER A 115 36.13 -10.61 10.59
N LYS A 116 35.74 -11.16 9.45
CA LYS A 116 36.14 -10.57 8.16
C LYS A 116 35.24 -9.37 7.91
N ARG A 117 35.79 -8.18 8.21
CA ARG A 117 35.26 -6.86 7.89
C ARG A 117 34.51 -6.87 6.55
N SER A 118 33.19 -6.91 6.58
CA SER A 118 32.37 -6.79 5.38
C SER A 118 32.43 -5.35 4.88
N LYS A 119 32.57 -5.16 3.57
CA LYS A 119 32.33 -3.86 2.94
C LYS A 119 30.84 -3.53 3.10
N CYS A 120 30.50 -2.72 4.09
CA CYS A 120 29.15 -2.20 4.25
C CYS A 120 28.83 -1.29 3.06
N ALA A 121 27.80 -1.63 2.28
CA ALA A 121 27.16 -0.67 1.40
C ALA A 121 26.54 0.42 2.28
N SER A 122 26.84 1.69 1.98
CA SER A 122 26.35 2.85 2.71
C SER A 122 24.82 2.83 2.86
N PRO A 123 24.27 3.33 3.98
CA PRO A 123 22.83 3.40 4.19
C PRO A 123 22.24 4.43 3.20
N SER A 124 21.66 3.94 2.11
CA SER A 124 20.88 4.79 1.22
C SER A 124 19.46 4.92 1.79
N GLY A 125 19.16 6.12 2.28
CA GLY A 125 17.79 6.61 2.47
C GLY A 125 17.09 6.20 3.77
N GLN A 126 17.61 6.62 4.93
CA GLN A 126 16.78 6.81 6.12
C GLN A 126 17.21 8.07 6.86
N ASN A 127 16.54 9.17 6.53
CA ASN A 127 16.32 10.28 7.46
C ASN A 127 14.81 10.57 7.39
N ASP A 128 14.01 9.81 8.12
CA ASP A 128 12.67 10.27 8.45
C ASP A 128 12.83 11.39 9.50
N THR A 129 12.36 12.58 9.16
CA THR A 129 12.38 13.74 10.05
C THR A 129 11.53 13.44 11.29
N MET A 130 12.17 13.43 12.45
CA MET A 130 11.46 13.51 13.74
C MET A 130 10.66 14.82 13.74
N GLU A 131 9.32 14.75 13.75
CA GLU A 131 8.53 15.93 14.09
C GLU A 131 8.90 16.38 15.51
N GLY A 132 9.53 17.56 15.60
CA GLY A 132 9.79 18.21 16.86
C GLY A 132 8.46 18.66 17.48
N VAL A 133 7.97 17.89 18.45
CA VAL A 133 6.90 18.35 19.34
C VAL A 133 7.36 19.66 20.00
N LYS A 134 6.62 20.74 19.71
CA LYS A 134 6.92 22.12 20.14
C LYS A 134 6.63 22.26 21.63
N VAL A 135 7.58 21.91 22.50
CA VAL A 135 7.47 22.19 23.94
C VAL A 135 7.73 23.69 24.16
N LYS A 136 6.67 24.46 24.48
CA LYS A 136 6.84 25.87 24.90
C LYS A 136 7.42 25.91 26.32
N ARG A 137 8.59 26.53 26.50
CA ARG A 137 8.95 27.16 27.78
C ARG A 137 9.67 28.51 27.60
N SER A 138 8.90 29.54 27.95
CA SER A 138 9.16 30.92 28.40
C SER A 138 10.54 31.60 28.27
N ILE A 139 10.47 32.80 27.67
CA ILE A 139 10.88 34.13 28.18
C ILE A 139 12.38 34.46 28.32
N ARG A 140 12.80 35.37 27.40
CA ARG A 140 13.67 36.57 27.57
C ARG A 140 15.18 36.37 27.75
N SER A 141 15.96 36.88 26.78
CA SER A 141 16.70 38.16 26.98
C SER A 141 17.42 38.64 25.70
N LYS A 142 17.00 39.84 25.24
CA LYS A 142 17.73 41.00 24.68
C LYS A 142 18.84 40.84 23.59
N ARG A 143 18.50 41.36 22.39
CA ARG A 143 19.19 42.30 21.43
C ARG A 143 20.72 42.09 21.19
N THR A 144 21.28 42.24 19.97
CA THR A 144 21.19 43.37 19.02
C THR A 144 21.93 43.04 17.69
N ALA A 145 21.59 43.78 16.62
CA ALA A 145 22.34 44.07 15.37
C ALA A 145 22.30 42.99 14.26
N VAL A 146 21.58 43.16 13.13
CA VAL A 146 21.65 44.13 12.00
C VAL A 146 22.42 43.53 10.81
N ILE A 147 21.91 43.85 9.60
CA ILE A 147 22.39 43.56 8.23
C ILE A 147 21.96 42.16 7.73
N GLY A 148 21.23 41.96 6.65
CA GLY A 148 20.75 42.84 5.57
C GLY A 148 20.68 42.01 4.28
N SER A 149 19.59 42.19 3.52
CA SER A 149 19.44 42.00 2.05
C SER A 149 18.17 41.23 1.65
N ASN A 150 17.11 42.01 1.44
CA ASN A 150 16.38 42.23 0.19
C ASN A 150 16.31 41.05 -0.80
N CYS A 151 15.10 40.50 -1.00
CA CYS A 151 14.17 40.76 -2.12
C CYS A 151 14.41 39.75 -3.27
N THR A 152 13.43 39.23 -4.01
CA THR A 152 12.06 39.68 -4.31
C THR A 152 11.25 38.50 -4.86
N ASP A 153 9.94 38.58 -4.69
CA ASP A 153 8.88 37.88 -5.45
C ASP A 153 9.08 38.09 -6.99
N ASP A 154 8.59 37.31 -7.95
CA ASP A 154 7.35 36.54 -8.07
C ASP A 154 7.41 35.74 -9.42
N PRO A 155 6.30 35.19 -9.97
CA PRO A 155 6.09 33.79 -10.38
C PRO A 155 6.48 33.49 -11.86
N THR A 156 6.29 32.26 -12.35
CA THR A 156 5.74 31.92 -13.69
C THR A 156 5.80 30.41 -13.99
N GLU A 157 4.61 29.88 -14.26
CA GLU A 157 4.15 28.89 -15.26
C GLU A 157 5.01 27.71 -15.78
N ASN A 158 4.25 26.62 -15.95
CA ASN A 158 4.43 25.38 -16.71
C ASN A 158 5.52 25.30 -17.80
N THR A 159 6.17 24.13 -17.90
CA THR A 159 6.61 23.53 -19.17
C THR A 159 6.82 22.02 -18.99
N THR A 160 6.07 21.24 -19.75
CA THR A 160 6.38 19.86 -20.15
C THR A 160 7.53 19.87 -21.14
N GLU A 161 8.59 19.08 -20.92
CA GLU A 161 9.39 18.54 -22.02
C GLU A 161 10.18 17.29 -21.62
N ILE A 162 10.30 16.42 -22.62
CA ILE A 162 10.82 15.06 -22.63
C ILE A 162 12.35 15.11 -22.80
N THR A 163 13.11 14.39 -21.99
CA THR A 163 14.56 14.24 -22.19
C THR A 163 14.97 12.77 -22.13
N THR A 164 15.31 12.22 -23.29
CA THR A 164 16.08 10.98 -23.48
C THR A 164 17.55 11.36 -23.72
N GLU A 165 18.45 10.95 -22.83
CA GLU A 165 19.90 11.00 -23.07
C GLU A 165 20.39 9.64 -23.62
N ILE A 166 20.98 9.69 -24.82
CA ILE A 166 21.71 8.57 -25.44
C ILE A 166 23.19 8.80 -25.15
N THR A 167 23.86 7.85 -24.51
CA THR A 167 25.32 7.77 -24.48
C THR A 167 25.72 6.39 -25.01
N GLU A 168 26.30 6.33 -26.21
CA GLU A 168 27.07 5.18 -26.68
C GLU A 168 28.57 5.43 -26.53
N PRO A 169 29.37 4.35 -26.41
CA PRO A 169 30.62 4.30 -27.14
C PRO A 169 30.87 2.97 -27.87
N SER A 170 31.05 3.07 -29.20
CA SER A 170 32.15 2.52 -30.03
C SER A 170 32.53 1.02 -29.99
N CYS A 171 32.30 0.29 -31.10
CA CYS A 171 33.28 -0.42 -31.98
C CYS A 171 32.59 -1.43 -32.96
N PRO A 172 33.19 -1.85 -34.10
CA PRO A 172 32.44 -2.06 -35.34
C PRO A 172 32.35 -3.51 -35.90
N VAL A 173 31.40 -3.67 -36.85
CA VAL A 173 31.23 -4.68 -37.93
C VAL A 173 30.75 -6.11 -37.58
N ALA A 174 29.45 -6.35 -37.82
CA ALA A 174 28.91 -7.46 -38.65
C ALA A 174 27.42 -7.20 -38.95
N ALA A 175 26.98 -7.37 -40.20
CA ALA A 175 25.62 -7.06 -40.64
C ALA A 175 24.57 -8.11 -40.17
N GLN A 176 23.57 -7.65 -39.42
CA GLN A 176 22.34 -8.35 -39.02
C GLN A 176 21.18 -7.32 -39.03
N PRO A 177 19.91 -7.73 -39.25
CA PRO A 177 18.82 -6.81 -39.60
C PRO A 177 18.48 -5.86 -38.46
N ASP A 178 18.10 -4.62 -38.82
CA ASP A 178 17.85 -3.48 -37.93
C ASP A 178 17.24 -3.85 -36.57
N ALA A 179 17.97 -3.56 -35.49
CA ALA A 179 17.43 -3.55 -34.14
C ALA A 179 16.45 -2.37 -34.04
N GLN A 180 15.15 -2.63 -34.19
CA GLN A 180 14.12 -1.64 -33.94
C GLN A 180 14.19 -1.22 -32.47
N ASP A 181 14.14 0.10 -32.25
CA ASP A 181 14.22 0.72 -30.93
C ASP A 181 13.02 0.25 -30.09
N PRO A 182 13.18 -0.31 -28.88
CA PRO A 182 12.08 -0.88 -28.09
C PRO A 182 10.94 0.11 -27.81
N VAL A 183 11.19 1.42 -27.91
CA VAL A 183 10.16 2.47 -27.85
C VAL A 183 9.34 2.52 -29.14
N THR A 184 9.99 2.41 -30.31
CA THR A 184 9.33 2.39 -31.62
C THR A 184 8.47 1.13 -31.81
N ASP A 185 8.92 -0.02 -31.31
CA ASP A 185 8.12 -1.26 -31.28
C ASP A 185 6.88 -1.12 -30.39
N PHE A 186 6.98 -0.39 -29.28
CA PHE A 186 5.86 -0.19 -28.38
C PHE A 186 4.81 0.78 -28.96
N LEU A 187 5.25 1.87 -29.59
CA LEU A 187 4.37 2.85 -30.23
C LEU A 187 3.70 2.31 -31.50
N THR A 188 4.37 1.42 -32.22
CA THR A 188 3.75 0.72 -33.37
C THR A 188 2.65 -0.26 -32.93
N LEU A 189 2.79 -0.88 -31.76
CA LEU A 189 1.74 -1.72 -31.17
C LEU A 189 0.56 -0.90 -30.61
N HIS A 190 0.81 0.34 -30.18
CA HIS A 190 -0.16 1.22 -29.51
C HIS A 190 -0.10 2.65 -30.05
N PRO A 191 -0.58 2.89 -31.30
CA PRO A 191 -0.46 4.20 -31.95
C PRO A 191 -1.34 5.28 -31.29
N ASP A 192 -2.34 4.88 -30.50
CA ASP A 192 -3.27 5.73 -29.77
C ASP A 192 -2.84 6.03 -28.33
N ALA A 193 -1.67 5.53 -27.90
CA ALA A 193 -1.13 5.78 -26.56
C ALA A 193 -0.62 7.22 -26.43
N VAL A 194 -1.28 8.02 -25.59
CA VAL A 194 -0.85 9.40 -25.26
C VAL A 194 0.11 9.42 -24.08
N VAL A 195 -0.11 8.54 -23.10
CA VAL A 195 0.79 8.36 -21.96
C VAL A 195 1.27 6.94 -21.91
N HIS A 196 2.58 6.74 -21.73
CA HIS A 196 3.16 5.41 -21.68
C HIS A 196 4.38 5.31 -20.77
N SER A 197 4.67 4.09 -20.35
CA SER A 197 5.91 3.70 -19.68
C SER A 197 6.36 2.38 -20.27
N VAL A 198 7.36 2.44 -21.16
CA VAL A 198 7.91 1.26 -21.85
C VAL A 198 8.46 0.25 -20.84
N ALA A 199 9.16 0.73 -19.81
CA ALA A 199 9.72 -0.11 -18.75
C ALA A 199 8.65 -0.93 -18.00
N LYS A 200 7.45 -0.37 -17.82
CA LYS A 200 6.34 -1.03 -17.10
C LYS A 200 5.29 -1.62 -18.05
N ARG A 201 5.47 -1.47 -19.37
CA ARG A 201 4.47 -1.81 -20.40
C ARG A 201 3.07 -1.25 -20.10
N GLN A 202 3.03 -0.05 -19.51
CA GLN A 202 1.80 0.64 -19.17
C GLN A 202 1.53 1.74 -20.18
N TRP A 203 0.28 1.89 -20.59
CA TRP A 203 -0.12 2.95 -21.49
C TRP A 203 -1.61 3.24 -21.37
N GLY A 204 -2.02 4.42 -21.82
CA GLY A 204 -3.41 4.84 -21.93
C GLY A 204 -3.64 5.78 -23.10
N THR A 205 -4.86 5.76 -23.62
CA THR A 205 -5.32 6.66 -24.68
C THR A 205 -5.65 8.05 -24.11
N GLN A 206 -5.95 9.01 -25.00
CA GLN A 206 -6.41 10.34 -24.58
C GLN A 206 -7.66 10.26 -23.69
N ASP A 207 -8.65 9.42 -24.06
CA ASP A 207 -9.89 9.28 -23.30
C ASP A 207 -9.64 8.66 -21.92
N ASP A 208 -8.70 7.72 -21.83
CA ASP A 208 -8.27 7.12 -20.56
C ASP A 208 -7.62 8.15 -19.65
N LEU A 209 -6.75 8.99 -20.21
CA LEU A 209 -6.09 10.07 -19.48
C LEU A 209 -7.11 11.11 -19.00
N THR A 210 -8.03 11.56 -19.86
CA THR A 210 -9.07 12.52 -19.48
C THR A 210 -10.00 11.96 -18.39
N CYS A 211 -10.30 10.66 -18.42
CA CYS A 211 -11.06 10.01 -17.34
C CYS A 211 -10.26 9.96 -16.03
N ALA A 212 -8.96 9.68 -16.09
CA ALA A 212 -8.07 9.71 -14.93
C ALA A 212 -7.96 11.13 -14.32
N GLU A 213 -7.81 12.16 -15.16
CA GLU A 213 -7.82 13.57 -14.76
C GLU A 213 -9.13 13.98 -14.10
N PHE A 214 -10.26 13.52 -14.65
CA PHE A 214 -11.57 13.73 -14.04
C PHE A 214 -11.66 13.14 -12.62
N ILE A 215 -11.16 11.91 -12.44
CA ILE A 215 -11.09 11.24 -11.12
C ILE A 215 -10.21 12.04 -10.17
N TRP A 216 -9.03 12.47 -10.62
CA TRP A 216 -8.10 13.27 -9.82
C TRP A 216 -8.68 14.61 -9.39
N SER A 217 -9.32 15.34 -10.31
CA SER A 217 -10.00 16.60 -10.02
C SER A 217 -11.02 16.46 -8.90
N LYS A 218 -11.78 15.36 -8.90
CA LYS A 218 -12.75 15.09 -7.82
C LYS A 218 -12.09 14.80 -6.48
N ILE A 219 -10.95 14.10 -6.49
CA ILE A 219 -10.16 13.87 -5.29
C ILE A 219 -9.62 15.18 -4.74
N ILE A 220 -9.05 16.06 -5.58
CA ILE A 220 -8.59 17.39 -5.14
C ILE A 220 -9.74 18.15 -4.45
N THR A 221 -10.94 18.17 -5.04
CA THR A 221 -12.10 18.83 -4.41
C THR A 221 -12.43 18.26 -3.03
N LEU A 222 -12.29 16.95 -2.81
CA LEU A 222 -12.50 16.35 -1.47
C LEU A 222 -11.47 16.86 -0.46
N TYR A 223 -10.20 16.98 -0.85
CA TYR A 223 -9.14 17.49 0.03
C TYR A 223 -9.30 18.99 0.31
N GLU A 224 -9.71 19.78 -0.69
CA GLU A 224 -10.01 21.21 -0.52
C GLU A 224 -11.16 21.42 0.48
N GLN A 225 -12.25 20.66 0.35
CA GLN A 225 -13.38 20.73 1.29
C GLN A 225 -12.99 20.32 2.72
N ALA A 226 -12.11 19.32 2.87
CA ALA A 226 -11.61 18.93 4.18
C ALA A 226 -10.74 20.03 4.80
N ALA A 227 -9.89 20.68 3.99
CA ALA A 227 -9.03 21.76 4.44
C ALA A 227 -9.79 23.02 4.89
N GLU A 228 -10.95 23.32 4.29
CA GLU A 228 -11.82 24.42 4.74
C GLU A 228 -12.33 24.22 6.18
N THR A 229 -12.41 22.97 6.65
CA THR A 229 -12.88 22.64 8.01
C THR A 229 -11.75 22.73 9.03
N ASP A 230 -10.53 22.32 8.67
CA ASP A 230 -9.37 22.22 9.58
C ASP A 230 -8.39 23.40 9.48
N GLY A 231 -8.54 24.29 8.49
CA GLY A 231 -7.72 25.50 8.33
C GLY A 231 -6.34 25.27 7.71
N GLU A 232 -6.01 24.05 7.31
CA GLU A 232 -4.72 23.68 6.70
C GLU A 232 -4.94 22.92 5.37
N VAL A 233 -4.46 23.49 4.26
CA VAL A 233 -4.61 22.91 2.91
C VAL A 233 -3.52 21.88 2.66
N VAL A 234 -3.77 20.63 3.01
CA VAL A 234 -2.92 19.51 2.61
C VAL A 234 -3.38 19.00 1.24
N ARG A 235 -2.73 19.47 0.16
CA ARG A 235 -2.98 18.89 -1.18
C ARG A 235 -2.40 17.48 -1.27
N PRO A 236 -3.13 16.52 -1.86
CA PRO A 236 -2.60 15.18 -2.06
C PRO A 236 -1.48 15.19 -3.11
N LYS A 237 -0.53 14.25 -2.96
CA LYS A 237 0.56 14.06 -3.92
C LYS A 237 0.00 13.64 -5.28
N GLU A 238 0.50 14.27 -6.35
CA GLU A 238 0.09 13.95 -7.71
C GLU A 238 0.21 12.45 -8.05
N PRO A 239 -0.77 11.91 -8.78
CA PRO A 239 -0.80 10.51 -9.12
C PRO A 239 0.20 10.19 -10.23
N ASN A 240 0.51 8.91 -10.37
CA ASN A 240 1.19 8.43 -11.57
C ASN A 240 0.18 8.36 -12.73
N TRP A 241 0.18 9.38 -13.59
CA TRP A 241 -0.75 9.51 -14.72
C TRP A 241 -0.74 8.30 -15.65
N THR A 242 0.43 7.75 -15.96
CA THR A 242 0.55 6.57 -16.81
C THR A 242 -0.12 5.35 -16.20
N ALA A 243 0.09 5.12 -14.89
CA ALA A 243 -0.53 4.00 -14.19
C ALA A 243 -2.06 4.20 -14.09
N TRP A 244 -2.52 5.42 -13.83
CA TRP A 244 -3.95 5.73 -13.74
C TRP A 244 -4.67 5.57 -15.08
N ALA A 245 -4.12 6.13 -16.14
CA ALA A 245 -4.66 5.97 -17.50
C ALA A 245 -4.64 4.49 -17.92
N ASN A 246 -3.57 3.75 -17.59
CA ASN A 246 -3.53 2.31 -17.85
C ASN A 246 -4.64 1.56 -17.09
N GLU A 247 -4.90 1.86 -15.81
CA GLU A 247 -6.00 1.22 -15.08
C GLU A 247 -7.37 1.52 -15.70
N VAL A 248 -7.61 2.78 -16.10
CA VAL A 248 -8.84 3.15 -16.80
C VAL A 248 -8.97 2.37 -18.12
N ARG A 249 -7.89 2.29 -18.90
CA ARG A 249 -7.84 1.49 -20.13
C ARG A 249 -8.18 0.03 -19.86
N LEU A 250 -7.66 -0.56 -18.79
CA LEU A 250 -7.99 -1.94 -18.41
C LEU A 250 -9.47 -2.09 -18.04
N MET A 251 -10.05 -1.11 -17.34
CA MET A 251 -11.49 -1.12 -17.04
C MET A 251 -12.35 -1.08 -18.31
N VAL A 252 -11.88 -0.39 -19.35
CA VAL A 252 -12.60 -0.30 -20.63
C VAL A 252 -12.39 -1.55 -21.47
N ALA A 253 -11.13 -1.91 -21.73
CA ALA A 253 -10.76 -2.98 -22.65
C ALA A 253 -10.97 -4.39 -22.07
N GLN A 254 -10.73 -4.60 -20.78
CA GLN A 254 -10.88 -5.92 -20.14
C GLN A 254 -12.22 -6.07 -19.45
N ASP A 255 -12.65 -5.05 -18.70
CA ASP A 255 -13.86 -5.18 -17.87
C ASP A 255 -15.14 -4.74 -18.62
N GLY A 256 -15.01 -4.32 -19.88
CA GLY A 256 -16.15 -3.97 -20.75
C GLY A 256 -16.92 -2.73 -20.31
N ARG A 257 -16.28 -1.82 -19.56
CA ARG A 257 -16.91 -0.60 -19.05
C ARG A 257 -16.66 0.56 -20.01
N THR A 258 -17.47 1.59 -19.90
CA THR A 258 -17.24 2.85 -20.62
C THR A 258 -16.65 3.91 -19.68
N HIS A 259 -15.84 4.84 -20.20
CA HIS A 259 -15.34 5.98 -19.40
C HIS A 259 -16.47 6.73 -18.68
N LYS A 260 -17.64 6.83 -19.33
CA LYS A 260 -18.85 7.42 -18.72
C LYS A 260 -19.31 6.65 -17.48
N GLN A 261 -19.39 5.32 -17.55
CA GLN A 261 -19.75 4.50 -16.40
C GLN A 261 -18.71 4.61 -15.28
N ILE A 262 -17.42 4.64 -15.63
CA ILE A 262 -16.32 4.79 -14.67
C ILE A 262 -16.47 6.11 -13.90
N CYS A 263 -16.57 7.23 -14.63
CA CYS A 263 -16.79 8.55 -14.03
C CYS A 263 -18.09 8.62 -13.21
N ALA A 264 -19.17 7.99 -13.69
CA ALA A 264 -20.46 8.00 -12.99
C ALA A 264 -20.43 7.22 -11.67
N LEU A 265 -19.81 6.03 -11.65
CA LEU A 265 -19.66 5.26 -10.43
C LEU A 265 -18.72 5.96 -9.45
N PHE A 266 -17.61 6.54 -9.93
CA PHE A 266 -16.70 7.32 -9.09
C PHE A 266 -17.42 8.50 -8.42
N LYS A 267 -18.22 9.27 -9.19
CA LYS A 267 -19.06 10.36 -8.66
C LYS A 267 -20.00 9.89 -7.54
N ARG A 268 -20.61 8.70 -7.68
CA ARG A 268 -21.47 8.13 -6.63
C ARG A 268 -20.66 7.73 -5.41
N ALA A 269 -19.54 7.05 -5.59
CA ALA A 269 -18.65 6.65 -4.50
C ALA A 269 -18.10 7.86 -3.72
N ASN A 270 -17.81 8.97 -4.39
CA ASN A 270 -17.31 10.20 -3.76
C ASN A 270 -18.37 10.97 -2.96
N ARG A 271 -19.66 10.72 -3.21
CA ARG A 271 -20.76 11.32 -2.43
C ARG A 271 -21.10 10.53 -1.17
N ASP A 272 -20.73 9.26 -1.15
CA ASP A 272 -20.95 8.40 0.00
C ASP A 272 -19.89 8.67 1.07
N SER A 273 -20.32 8.86 2.32
CA SER A 273 -19.45 9.23 3.44
C SER A 273 -18.42 8.17 3.79
N PHE A 274 -18.71 6.90 3.49
CA PHE A 274 -17.80 5.79 3.72
C PHE A 274 -16.87 5.60 2.52
N TRP A 275 -17.40 5.60 1.29
CA TRP A 275 -16.61 5.28 0.11
C TRP A 275 -15.73 6.43 -0.38
N CYS A 276 -16.06 7.69 -0.08
CA CYS A 276 -15.27 8.83 -0.56
C CYS A 276 -13.81 8.80 -0.06
N ARG A 277 -13.59 8.32 1.17
CA ARG A 277 -12.24 8.18 1.78
C ARG A 277 -11.51 6.93 1.31
N ASN A 278 -12.25 5.93 0.83
CA ASN A 278 -11.73 4.62 0.47
C ASN A 278 -11.42 4.49 -1.03
N ILE A 279 -12.09 5.26 -1.90
CA ILE A 279 -11.95 5.20 -3.36
C ILE A 279 -11.23 6.47 -3.86
N LEU A 280 -9.90 6.45 -3.75
CA LEU A 280 -9.01 7.58 -4.13
C LEU A 280 -8.12 7.28 -5.35
N SER A 281 -8.45 6.26 -6.14
CA SER A 281 -7.75 5.96 -7.40
C SER A 281 -8.58 5.08 -8.33
N PRO A 282 -8.28 5.08 -9.66
CA PRO A 282 -8.92 4.17 -10.62
C PRO A 282 -8.73 2.70 -10.26
N SER A 283 -7.55 2.31 -9.79
CA SER A 283 -7.27 0.93 -9.36
C SER A 283 -8.19 0.47 -8.22
N LYS A 284 -8.39 1.33 -7.21
CA LYS A 284 -9.27 1.01 -6.08
C LYS A 284 -10.76 1.00 -6.48
N LEU A 285 -11.15 1.89 -7.39
CA LEU A 285 -12.48 1.88 -7.99
C LEU A 285 -12.74 0.57 -8.75
N ARG A 286 -11.77 0.09 -9.53
CA ARG A 286 -11.84 -1.18 -10.26
C ARG A 286 -11.97 -2.37 -9.32
N GLU A 287 -11.13 -2.44 -8.28
CA GLU A 287 -11.17 -3.50 -7.26
C GLU A 287 -12.54 -3.59 -6.58
N LYS A 288 -13.16 -2.44 -6.29
CA LYS A 288 -14.44 -2.35 -5.58
C LYS A 288 -15.65 -2.19 -6.50
N TRP A 289 -15.49 -2.38 -7.80
CA TRP A 289 -16.52 -2.06 -8.79
C TRP A 289 -17.86 -2.74 -8.51
N ASP A 290 -17.85 -4.04 -8.27
CA ASP A 290 -19.08 -4.83 -8.09
C ASP A 290 -19.78 -4.47 -6.78
N GLU A 291 -19.00 -4.32 -5.71
CA GLU A 291 -19.51 -3.90 -4.40
C GLU A 291 -20.17 -2.52 -4.47
N LEU A 292 -19.51 -1.55 -5.12
CA LEU A 292 -20.03 -0.20 -5.32
C LEU A 292 -21.26 -0.19 -6.23
N SER A 293 -21.26 -1.00 -7.29
CA SER A 293 -22.39 -1.09 -8.23
C SER A 293 -23.65 -1.60 -7.55
N LEU A 294 -23.52 -2.55 -6.62
CA LEU A 294 -24.62 -3.08 -5.82
C LEU A 294 -25.07 -2.10 -4.74
N LYS A 295 -24.13 -1.58 -3.93
CA LYS A 295 -24.46 -0.72 -2.77
C LYS A 295 -24.93 0.68 -3.15
N LEU A 296 -24.42 1.22 -4.26
CA LEU A 296 -24.73 2.57 -4.73
C LEU A 296 -25.69 2.56 -5.92
N SER A 297 -26.35 1.41 -6.17
CA SER A 297 -27.42 1.32 -7.15
C SER A 297 -28.54 2.29 -6.75
N PRO A 298 -29.11 3.07 -7.69
CA PRO A 298 -30.15 4.06 -7.38
C PRO A 298 -31.52 3.46 -7.00
N VAL A 299 -31.57 2.21 -6.55
CA VAL A 299 -32.81 1.58 -6.05
C VAL A 299 -32.97 1.93 -4.57
N THR A 300 -34.08 2.60 -4.27
CA THR A 300 -34.58 3.05 -2.95
C THR A 300 -33.92 4.28 -2.31
N ALA A 301 -34.06 5.43 -2.98
CA ALA A 301 -34.26 6.70 -2.27
C ALA A 301 -35.73 7.12 -2.44
N GLY A 302 -36.62 6.43 -1.73
CA GLY A 302 -38.06 6.71 -1.65
C GLY A 302 -38.60 5.97 -0.43
N GLY A 303 -38.94 6.71 0.63
CA GLY A 303 -39.24 6.16 1.94
C GLY A 303 -40.53 5.34 2.01
N ALA A 304 -40.54 4.39 2.94
CA ALA A 304 -41.65 4.07 3.81
C ALA A 304 -41.15 3.06 4.84
N GLU A 305 -41.32 3.38 6.13
CA GLU A 305 -41.52 2.35 7.13
C GLU A 305 -42.61 1.41 6.61
N SER A 306 -42.29 0.14 6.41
CA SER A 306 -43.28 -0.90 6.18
C SER A 306 -42.68 -2.19 6.70
N GLY A 307 -43.15 -2.58 7.89
CA GLY A 307 -42.90 -3.91 8.41
C GLY A 307 -43.36 -4.95 7.40
N ILE A 308 -42.42 -5.65 6.80
CA ILE A 308 -42.71 -6.85 6.02
C ILE A 308 -42.42 -8.03 6.93
N ASN A 309 -43.50 -8.40 7.63
CA ASN A 309 -44.06 -9.73 7.67
C ASN A 309 -43.05 -10.88 7.55
N ARG A 310 -42.85 -11.58 8.67
CA ARG A 310 -42.29 -12.92 8.76
C ARG A 310 -43.16 -13.86 7.91
N GLN A 311 -42.88 -13.92 6.61
CA GLN A 311 -43.45 -14.93 5.72
C GLN A 311 -43.00 -16.29 6.24
N THR A 312 -43.98 -17.04 6.70
CA THR A 312 -43.83 -18.41 7.14
C THR A 312 -43.49 -19.25 5.92
N PHE A 313 -42.37 -19.99 5.98
CA PHE A 313 -41.85 -20.90 4.96
C PHE A 313 -42.74 -22.15 4.73
N LYS A 314 -44.06 -22.03 4.86
CA LYS A 314 -44.98 -23.17 4.82
C LYS A 314 -45.65 -23.43 3.45
N ASP A 315 -45.62 -22.47 2.53
CA ASP A 315 -46.31 -22.58 1.23
C ASP A 315 -45.38 -22.45 0.00
N VAL A 316 -44.08 -22.72 0.16
CA VAL A 316 -43.18 -22.85 -1.00
C VAL A 316 -43.25 -24.30 -1.48
N ASP A 317 -43.80 -24.52 -2.66
CA ASP A 317 -43.77 -25.81 -3.35
C ASP A 317 -42.32 -26.12 -3.80
N TYR A 318 -41.67 -27.03 -3.09
CA TYR A 318 -40.30 -27.49 -3.37
C TYR A 318 -40.26 -28.69 -4.34
N SER A 319 -41.33 -28.93 -5.10
CA SER A 319 -41.36 -30.00 -6.09
C SER A 319 -40.32 -29.74 -7.19
N LEU A 320 -39.23 -30.49 -7.15
CA LEU A 320 -38.24 -30.56 -8.23
C LEU A 320 -38.91 -31.16 -9.48
N PRO A 321 -38.68 -30.61 -10.68
CA PRO A 321 -39.24 -31.19 -11.90
C PRO A 321 -38.72 -32.62 -12.08
N GLU A 322 -39.65 -33.56 -12.22
CA GLU A 322 -39.41 -34.95 -12.61
C GLU A 322 -38.89 -35.02 -14.05
N ASN A 323 -37.65 -34.59 -14.28
CA ASN A 323 -36.81 -35.08 -15.37
C ASN A 323 -35.38 -34.54 -15.23
N SER A 324 -34.60 -35.17 -14.37
CA SER A 324 -33.14 -35.23 -14.54
C SER A 324 -32.71 -36.67 -14.38
N GLY A 325 -33.05 -37.47 -15.38
CA GLY A 325 -32.57 -38.85 -15.50
C GLY A 325 -31.04 -38.86 -15.55
N PHE A 326 -30.42 -39.24 -14.44
CA PHE A 326 -29.06 -39.79 -14.45
C PHE A 326 -29.11 -41.11 -15.20
N ARG A 327 -28.64 -41.10 -16.46
CA ARG A 327 -28.37 -42.31 -17.21
C ARG A 327 -27.09 -42.93 -16.63
N SER A 328 -27.21 -44.17 -16.14
CA SER A 328 -26.13 -45.00 -15.59
C SER A 328 -25.02 -45.27 -16.58
#